data_AF-A0AAJ6GAX9-F1
#
_entry.id   AF-A0AAJ6GAX9-F1
#
_cell.length_a   1.000
_cell.length_b   1.000
_cell.length_c   1.000
_cell.angle_alpha   90.00
_cell.angle_beta   90.00
_cell.angle_gamma   90.00
#
_symmetry.space_group_name_H-M   'P 1'
#
loop_
_entity.id
_entity.type
_entity.pdbx_description
1 polymer ?
#
loop_
_entity_poly.entity_id
_entity_poly.type
_entity_poly.pdbx_seq_one_letter_code
_entity_poly.pdbx_strand_id
1 'polypeptide(L)'
;MNRPSIHSTTVGIATASAVVAAVLLPVAPAGAAPERPTTSVATRVGFATDAMRQELQELEGTQSSAEIDRIVDSGHLVATYTAGTSSTIVAAVDLGPAQRALSFVGPGCSTDSLCMTNTSNSPSAYTGTGSLSGTWKRITSAAAYGRKARFTWDGGALTVEAGHVNYFGAPVTMKKVSR
;
A
#
# COMPACT_ATOMS: atom_id res chain seq x y z
N MET A 1 10.80 -46.29 -45.98
CA MET A 1 9.65 -46.47 -45.06
C MET A 1 9.91 -47.72 -44.24
N ASN A 2 9.46 -47.76 -42.98
CA ASN A 2 9.48 -48.89 -42.04
C ASN A 2 10.53 -48.86 -40.90
N ARG A 3 10.00 -48.70 -39.68
CA ARG A 3 10.35 -49.42 -38.42
C ARG A 3 10.59 -50.92 -38.69
N PRO A 4 11.03 -51.77 -37.73
CA PRO A 4 11.68 -51.56 -36.43
C PRO A 4 12.92 -52.48 -36.24
N SER A 5 13.66 -52.35 -35.13
CA SER A 5 14.45 -53.47 -34.58
C SER A 5 13.90 -53.86 -33.22
N ILE A 6 13.33 -55.06 -33.20
CA ILE A 6 12.78 -55.80 -32.07
C ILE A 6 13.90 -56.71 -31.58
N HIS A 7 14.11 -56.85 -30.27
CA HIS A 7 14.45 -58.13 -29.64
C HIS A 7 13.80 -58.15 -28.24
N SER A 8 12.73 -58.93 -28.13
CA SER A 8 12.11 -59.37 -26.89
C SER A 8 12.67 -60.75 -26.54
N THR A 9 13.04 -60.97 -25.28
CA THR A 9 13.14 -62.33 -24.71
C THR A 9 12.76 -62.34 -23.22
N THR A 10 11.49 -62.68 -22.99
CA THR A 10 10.91 -63.66 -22.03
C THR A 10 11.56 -63.96 -20.66
N VAL A 11 10.82 -63.57 -19.61
CA VAL A 11 10.30 -64.29 -18.41
C VAL A 11 11.16 -65.36 -17.69
N GLY A 12 11.26 -65.21 -16.36
CA GLY A 12 11.49 -66.31 -15.40
C GLY A 12 11.25 -65.89 -13.95
N ILE A 13 10.33 -66.57 -13.26
CA ILE A 13 9.74 -66.26 -11.94
C ILE A 13 10.59 -66.88 -10.82
N ALA A 14 10.77 -66.20 -9.69
CA ALA A 14 11.07 -66.88 -8.41
C ALA A 14 10.57 -66.06 -7.22
N THR A 15 9.55 -66.62 -6.55
CA THR A 15 9.02 -66.26 -5.24
C THR A 15 10.05 -66.45 -4.14
N ALA A 16 10.15 -65.52 -3.19
CA ALA A 16 10.50 -65.85 -1.80
C ALA A 16 10.13 -64.71 -0.85
N SER A 17 9.16 -64.97 0.02
CA SER A 17 8.90 -64.21 1.24
C SER A 17 10.12 -64.20 2.16
N ALA A 18 10.47 -63.05 2.72
CA ALA A 18 11.07 -62.97 4.05
C ALA A 18 10.92 -61.56 4.63
N VAL A 19 10.15 -61.52 5.71
CA VAL A 19 9.99 -60.46 6.73
C VAL A 19 11.34 -59.84 7.09
N VAL A 20 11.39 -58.53 7.38
CA VAL A 20 12.07 -57.95 8.56
C VAL A 20 12.01 -56.41 8.56
N ALA A 21 11.64 -55.90 9.74
CA ALA A 21 11.85 -54.55 10.29
C ALA A 21 11.09 -53.37 9.68
N ALA A 22 9.87 -53.16 10.19
CA ALA A 22 9.31 -51.81 10.32
C ALA A 22 10.22 -50.98 11.23
N VAL A 23 11.07 -50.14 10.64
CA VAL A 23 11.74 -49.05 11.35
C VAL A 23 10.72 -47.94 11.51
N LEU A 24 10.15 -47.85 12.71
CA LEU A 24 9.39 -46.70 13.18
C LEU A 24 10.34 -45.50 13.19
N LEU A 25 10.33 -44.72 12.12
CA LEU A 25 10.89 -43.37 12.12
C LEU A 25 9.92 -42.45 12.85
N PRO A 26 10.31 -41.84 13.99
CA PRO A 26 9.53 -40.75 14.53
C PRO A 26 9.55 -39.60 13.51
N VAL A 27 8.39 -39.33 12.91
CA VAL A 27 8.14 -38.07 12.21
C VAL A 27 8.31 -36.97 13.25
N ALA A 28 9.46 -36.30 13.22
CA ALA A 28 9.66 -35.07 13.94
C ALA A 28 8.58 -34.09 13.46
N PRO A 29 7.73 -33.53 14.34
CA PRO A 29 6.97 -32.36 13.97
C PRO A 29 8.00 -31.29 13.59
N ALA A 30 7.96 -30.88 12.32
CA ALA A 30 8.71 -29.75 11.82
C ALA A 30 8.50 -28.60 12.82
N GLY A 31 9.62 -28.16 13.41
CA GLY A 31 9.62 -27.13 14.43
C GLY A 31 8.80 -25.93 13.94
N ALA A 32 7.72 -25.65 14.67
CA ALA A 32 7.04 -24.38 14.58
C ALA A 32 8.10 -23.31 14.86
N ALA A 33 8.48 -22.58 13.80
CA ALA A 33 9.30 -21.40 13.93
C ALA A 33 8.63 -20.49 14.96
N PRO A 34 9.39 -19.84 15.87
CA PRO A 34 8.80 -18.92 16.82
C PRO A 34 8.05 -17.84 16.04
N GLU A 35 6.72 -17.81 16.19
CA GLU A 35 5.89 -16.70 15.76
C GLU A 35 6.37 -15.46 16.52
N ARG A 36 7.26 -14.70 15.89
CA ARG A 36 7.58 -13.36 16.36
C ARG A 36 6.25 -12.60 16.41
N PRO A 37 5.89 -11.98 17.55
CA PRO A 37 4.75 -11.08 17.55
C PRO A 37 5.02 -10.00 16.52
N THR A 38 4.26 -10.02 15.43
CA THR A 38 4.12 -8.90 14.51
C THR A 38 3.45 -7.79 15.30
N THR A 39 4.27 -6.99 15.97
CA THR A 39 3.86 -5.69 16.47
C THR A 39 3.36 -4.91 15.28
N SER A 40 2.03 -4.82 15.16
CA SER A 40 1.36 -3.85 14.31
C SER A 40 1.90 -2.47 14.70
N VAL A 41 2.81 -1.93 13.89
CA VAL A 41 3.21 -0.53 13.98
C VAL A 41 2.09 0.27 13.33
N ALA A 42 0.94 0.29 14.00
CA ALA A 42 -0.04 1.33 13.83
C ALA A 42 0.58 2.63 14.36
N THR A 43 0.46 3.69 13.57
CA THR A 43 0.86 5.08 13.88
C THR A 43 2.34 5.38 13.70
N ARG A 44 2.71 6.02 12.59
CA ARG A 44 3.87 6.93 12.58
C ARG A 44 3.48 8.28 12.01
N VAL A 45 2.93 9.08 12.92
CA VAL A 45 3.12 10.53 12.94
C VAL A 45 4.60 10.76 13.29
N GLY A 46 5.39 11.35 12.40
CA GLY A 46 6.76 11.79 12.72
C GLY A 46 7.88 11.39 11.75
N PHE A 47 7.74 11.62 10.44
CA PHE A 47 8.84 11.40 9.49
C PHE A 47 9.94 12.47 9.57
N ALA A 48 9.67 13.62 10.20
CA ALA A 48 10.64 14.68 10.46
C ALA A 48 11.13 14.62 11.92
N THR A 49 11.87 13.56 12.26
CA THR A 49 12.49 13.40 13.58
C THR A 49 14.01 13.54 13.49
N ASP A 50 14.66 13.98 14.56
CA ASP A 50 16.12 14.05 14.61
C ASP A 50 16.78 12.67 14.43
N ALA A 51 16.11 11.59 14.83
CA ALA A 51 16.55 10.22 14.59
C ALA A 51 16.60 9.87 13.09
N MET A 52 15.57 10.23 12.31
CA MET A 52 15.57 10.02 10.85
C MET A 52 16.66 10.86 10.16
N ARG A 53 16.91 12.08 10.65
CA ARG A 53 18.02 12.90 10.14
C ARG A 53 19.37 12.23 10.40
N GLN A 54 19.59 11.72 11.60
CA GLN A 54 20.84 11.05 11.97
C GLN A 54 21.06 9.78 11.14
N GLU A 55 20.02 8.97 10.95
CA GLU A 55 20.07 7.78 10.07
C GLU A 55 20.48 8.15 8.64
N LEU A 56 19.88 9.19 8.06
CA LEU A 56 20.26 9.65 6.72
C LEU A 56 21.68 10.23 6.64
N GLN A 57 22.17 10.84 7.72
CA GLN A 57 23.56 11.33 7.80
C GLN A 57 24.56 10.17 7.86
N GLU A 58 24.24 9.09 8.57
CA GLU A 58 25.07 7.88 8.62
C GLU A 58 25.13 7.17 7.25
N LEU A 59 24.12 7.36 6.41
CA LEU A 59 24.08 6.84 5.05
C LEU A 59 24.86 7.68 4.02
N GLU A 60 25.26 8.90 4.38
CA GLU A 60 26.02 9.79 3.49
C GLU A 60 27.33 9.13 3.04
N GLY A 61 27.53 9.03 1.72
CA GLY A 61 28.72 8.40 1.13
C GLY A 61 28.74 6.87 1.18
N THR A 62 27.70 6.22 1.73
CA THR A 62 27.55 4.75 1.72
C THR A 62 26.64 4.28 0.59
N GLN A 63 25.63 5.06 0.23
CA GLN A 63 24.70 4.75 -0.85
C GLN A 63 25.25 5.18 -2.20
N SER A 64 25.08 4.32 -3.21
CA SER A 64 25.41 4.68 -4.59
C SER A 64 24.37 5.64 -5.18
N SER A 65 24.77 6.46 -6.16
CA SER A 65 23.84 7.36 -6.85
C SER A 65 22.69 6.60 -7.51
N ALA A 66 22.96 5.46 -8.15
CA ALA A 66 21.93 4.62 -8.76
C ALA A 66 20.91 4.07 -7.75
N GLU A 67 21.32 3.83 -6.51
CA GLU A 67 20.42 3.42 -5.43
C GLU A 67 19.57 4.58 -4.93
N ILE A 68 20.16 5.74 -4.74
CA ILE A 68 19.44 6.97 -4.38
C ILE A 68 18.38 7.29 -5.44
N ASP A 69 18.76 7.27 -6.72
CA ASP A 69 17.85 7.53 -7.83
C ASP A 69 16.69 6.52 -7.85
N ARG A 70 16.98 5.24 -7.69
CA ARG A 70 15.95 4.19 -7.61
C ARG A 70 14.97 4.42 -6.46
N ILE A 71 15.47 4.86 -5.29
CA ILE A 71 14.63 5.12 -4.12
C ILE A 71 13.79 6.38 -4.35
N VAL A 72 14.39 7.47 -4.83
CA VAL A 72 13.71 8.74 -5.12
C VAL A 72 12.62 8.56 -6.20
N ASP A 73 12.90 7.75 -7.22
CA ASP A 73 11.98 7.50 -8.34
C ASP A 73 10.97 6.37 -8.07
N SER A 74 11.01 5.74 -6.89
CA SER A 74 10.16 4.59 -6.54
C SER A 74 8.65 4.90 -6.51
N GLY A 75 8.27 6.18 -6.45
CA GLY A 75 6.88 6.60 -6.24
C GLY A 75 6.36 6.40 -4.80
N HIS A 76 7.22 5.93 -3.90
CA HIS A 76 6.96 5.74 -2.48
C HIS A 76 7.09 7.05 -1.69
N LEU A 77 6.83 7.00 -0.38
CA LEU A 77 7.24 8.07 0.51
C LEU A 77 8.74 7.92 0.78
N VAL A 78 9.52 8.96 0.51
CA VAL A 78 10.98 8.91 0.61
C VAL A 78 11.46 10.02 1.54
N ALA A 79 12.38 9.69 2.45
CA ALA A 79 13.16 10.69 3.17
C ALA A 79 14.51 10.86 2.48
N THR A 80 14.94 12.10 2.24
CA THR A 80 16.18 12.42 1.53
C THR A 80 17.06 13.34 2.37
N TYR A 81 18.38 13.23 2.22
CA TYR A 81 19.36 14.13 2.80
C TYR A 81 20.26 14.72 1.72
N THR A 82 20.52 16.02 1.83
CA THR A 82 21.20 16.82 0.81
C THR A 82 22.54 17.32 1.34
N ALA A 83 23.59 17.26 0.52
CA ALA A 83 24.91 17.70 0.94
C ALA A 83 24.98 19.24 1.08
N GLY A 84 25.22 19.70 2.30
CA GLY A 84 25.43 21.13 2.62
C GLY A 84 24.28 22.01 2.11
N THR A 85 24.61 23.03 1.31
CA THR A 85 23.66 23.93 0.66
C THR A 85 23.39 23.60 -0.81
N SER A 86 23.94 22.48 -1.32
CA SER A 86 23.67 22.04 -2.69
C SER A 86 22.24 21.51 -2.84
N SER A 87 21.81 21.18 -4.07
CA SER A 87 20.57 20.43 -4.32
C SER A 87 20.82 18.94 -4.54
N THR A 88 22.02 18.44 -4.25
CA THR A 88 22.42 17.06 -4.51
C THR A 88 22.01 16.16 -3.35
N ILE A 89 21.12 15.19 -3.62
CA ILE A 89 20.70 14.17 -2.67
C ILE A 89 21.85 13.17 -2.50
N VAL A 90 22.33 12.99 -1.27
CA VAL A 90 23.47 12.12 -0.93
C VAL A 90 23.08 10.92 -0.06
N ALA A 91 21.84 10.88 0.41
CA ALA A 91 21.23 9.70 1.00
C ALA A 91 19.72 9.74 0.82
N ALA A 92 19.10 8.57 0.68
CA ALA A 92 17.66 8.41 0.62
C ALA A 92 17.22 7.11 1.30
N VAL A 93 16.12 7.18 2.05
CA VAL A 93 15.49 6.01 2.68
C VAL A 93 14.07 5.89 2.15
N ASP A 94 13.73 4.71 1.64
CA ASP A 94 12.36 4.34 1.29
C ASP A 94 11.56 4.10 2.59
N LEU A 95 10.57 4.94 2.83
CA LEU A 95 9.69 4.84 4.00
C LEU A 95 8.48 3.94 3.74
N GLY A 96 8.45 3.27 2.59
CA GLY A 96 7.39 2.40 2.11
C GLY A 96 6.38 3.12 1.22
N PRO A 97 5.37 2.38 0.71
CA PRO A 97 4.40 2.93 -0.22
C PRO A 97 3.74 4.17 0.39
N ALA A 98 3.72 5.26 -0.38
CA ALA A 98 3.02 6.45 0.03
C ALA A 98 1.57 6.07 0.33
N GLN A 99 1.13 6.21 1.59
CA GLN A 99 -0.27 6.00 1.95
C GLN A 99 -1.10 7.13 1.34
N ARG A 100 -1.49 6.94 0.08
CA ARG A 100 -2.38 7.84 -0.68
C ARG A 100 -3.83 7.40 -0.53
N ALA A 101 -4.24 7.06 0.67
CA ALA A 101 -5.57 6.54 0.94
C ALA A 101 -6.36 7.54 1.79
N LEU A 102 -7.41 8.08 1.18
CA LEU A 102 -8.46 8.75 1.93
C LEU A 102 -9.17 7.71 2.81
N SER A 103 -9.11 7.89 4.12
CA SER A 103 -9.73 6.99 5.10
C SER A 103 -11.08 7.54 5.52
N PHE A 104 -12.11 6.69 5.58
CA PHE A 104 -13.44 7.09 6.05
C PHE A 104 -13.38 7.49 7.53
N VAL A 105 -13.90 8.67 7.85
CA VAL A 105 -14.12 9.13 9.22
C VAL A 105 -15.61 9.01 9.49
N GLY A 106 -15.95 8.20 10.51
CA GLY A 106 -17.33 7.94 10.96
C GLY A 106 -18.14 9.21 11.26
N PRO A 107 -19.44 9.07 11.59
CA PRO A 107 -20.50 9.99 11.19
C PRO A 107 -20.22 11.44 11.59
N GLY A 108 -20.09 12.30 10.57
CA GLY A 108 -19.86 13.73 10.73
C GLY A 108 -18.66 14.20 9.91
N CYS A 109 -18.65 15.48 9.57
CA CYS A 109 -17.47 16.11 9.00
C CYS A 109 -16.59 16.64 10.14
N SER A 110 -15.28 16.36 10.09
CA SER A 110 -14.30 16.99 10.98
C SER A 110 -13.67 18.22 10.32
N THR A 111 -13.01 19.05 11.12
CA THR A 111 -12.30 20.26 10.67
C THR A 111 -11.14 19.99 9.71
N ASP A 112 -10.65 18.75 9.63
CA ASP A 112 -9.63 18.34 8.66
C ASP A 112 -10.13 17.27 7.67
N SER A 113 -11.43 17.18 7.44
CA SER A 113 -12.00 16.23 6.49
C SER A 113 -12.34 16.87 5.14
N LEU A 114 -12.20 16.08 4.06
CA LEU A 114 -13.08 16.21 2.91
C LEU A 114 -14.43 15.62 3.32
N CYS A 115 -15.52 16.31 3.06
CA CYS A 115 -16.85 15.82 3.43
C CYS A 115 -17.85 15.97 2.29
N MET A 116 -18.70 14.97 2.11
CA MET A 116 -19.83 15.01 1.17
C MET A 116 -21.12 14.76 1.93
N THR A 117 -22.15 15.54 1.65
CA THR A 117 -23.48 15.32 2.24
C THR A 117 -24.46 14.96 1.15
N ASN A 118 -25.29 13.95 1.41
CA ASN A 118 -26.33 13.51 0.47
C ASN A 118 -27.68 14.19 0.74
N THR A 119 -28.68 13.92 -0.10
CA THR A 119 -30.06 14.44 0.07
C THR A 119 -30.73 14.00 1.37
N SER A 120 -30.22 12.97 2.05
CA SER A 120 -30.71 12.49 3.35
C SER A 120 -29.93 13.09 4.52
N ASN A 121 -29.12 14.12 4.27
CA ASN A 121 -28.22 14.77 5.24
C ASN A 121 -27.23 13.80 5.91
N SER A 122 -26.90 12.68 5.26
CA SER A 122 -25.90 11.74 5.76
C SER A 122 -24.51 12.13 5.25
N PRO A 123 -23.57 12.52 6.14
CA PRO A 123 -22.22 12.90 5.75
C PRO A 123 -21.35 11.67 5.47
N SER A 124 -20.52 11.77 4.44
CA SER A 124 -19.39 10.88 4.17
C SER A 124 -18.11 11.70 4.26
N ALA A 125 -17.35 11.51 5.34
CA ALA A 125 -16.13 12.26 5.61
C ALA A 125 -14.89 11.40 5.39
N TYR A 126 -13.82 12.03 4.91
CA TYR A 126 -12.56 11.39 4.60
C TYR A 126 -11.38 12.24 5.04
N THR A 127 -10.36 11.63 5.63
CA THR A 127 -9.09 12.28 6.02
C THR A 127 -7.91 11.63 5.32
N GLY A 128 -6.73 12.25 5.45
CA GLY A 128 -5.52 11.84 4.74
C GLY A 128 -5.35 12.54 3.39
N THR A 129 -4.47 12.00 2.56
CA THR A 129 -4.11 12.49 1.23
C THR A 129 -4.24 11.37 0.21
N GLY A 130 -4.31 11.73 -1.07
CA GLY A 130 -4.46 10.78 -2.17
C GLY A 130 -5.86 10.81 -2.77
N SER A 131 -6.30 9.68 -3.33
CA SER A 131 -7.58 9.64 -4.05
C SER A 131 -8.36 8.37 -3.80
N LEU A 132 -9.67 8.52 -3.70
CA LEU A 132 -10.62 7.42 -3.55
C LEU A 132 -11.61 7.47 -4.70
N SER A 133 -11.73 6.35 -5.41
CA SER A 133 -12.78 6.14 -6.41
C SER A 133 -13.91 5.33 -5.78
N GLY A 134 -15.14 5.63 -6.16
CA GLY A 134 -16.33 5.04 -5.56
C GLY A 134 -17.59 5.49 -6.25
N THR A 135 -18.74 5.24 -5.65
CA THR A 135 -20.02 5.80 -6.12
C THR A 135 -20.79 6.33 -4.94
N TRP A 136 -20.83 7.66 -4.81
CA TRP A 136 -21.65 8.35 -3.83
C TRP A 136 -22.80 9.02 -4.53
N LYS A 137 -24.01 8.52 -4.29
CA LYS A 137 -25.21 8.97 -4.98
C LYS A 137 -25.86 10.14 -4.24
N ARG A 138 -26.55 10.99 -5.00
CA ARG A 138 -27.41 12.07 -4.47
C ARG A 138 -26.65 13.04 -3.57
N ILE A 139 -25.40 13.38 -3.91
CA ILE A 139 -24.59 14.35 -3.18
C ILE A 139 -25.08 15.76 -3.48
N THR A 140 -25.36 16.53 -2.44
CA THR A 140 -25.87 17.92 -2.50
C THR A 140 -24.82 18.94 -2.08
N SER A 141 -23.84 18.56 -1.27
CA SER A 141 -22.71 19.43 -0.93
C SER A 141 -21.39 18.67 -0.80
N ALA A 142 -20.31 19.41 -0.99
CA ALA A 142 -18.93 18.96 -0.92
C ALA A 142 -18.10 20.01 -0.17
N ALA A 143 -17.41 19.62 0.89
CA ALA A 143 -16.62 20.49 1.74
C ALA A 143 -15.16 20.01 1.82
N ALA A 144 -14.24 20.96 1.92
CA ALA A 144 -12.81 20.71 2.04
C ALA A 144 -12.24 21.43 3.27
N TYR A 145 -12.57 20.99 4.49
CA TYR A 145 -12.39 21.79 5.70
C TYR A 145 -10.94 22.13 6.05
N GLY A 146 -9.99 21.19 5.95
CA GLY A 146 -8.59 21.45 6.33
C GLY A 146 -7.60 21.63 5.19
N ARG A 147 -7.94 21.21 3.97
CA ARG A 147 -7.04 21.15 2.80
C ARG A 147 -7.88 21.10 1.55
N LYS A 148 -7.39 21.77 0.50
CA LYS A 148 -7.97 21.75 -0.84
C LYS A 148 -8.27 20.32 -1.28
N ALA A 149 -9.44 20.13 -1.88
CA ALA A 149 -9.85 18.83 -2.36
C ALA A 149 -10.56 18.91 -3.71
N ARG A 150 -10.49 17.83 -4.49
CA ARG A 150 -11.14 17.72 -5.79
C ARG A 150 -12.20 16.63 -5.79
N PHE A 151 -13.35 16.97 -6.34
CA PHE A 151 -14.54 16.13 -6.43
C PHE A 151 -14.87 15.94 -7.90
N THR A 152 -15.08 14.70 -8.33
CA THR A 152 -15.37 14.33 -9.73
C THR A 152 -16.65 13.49 -9.77
N TRP A 153 -17.55 13.82 -10.68
CA TRP A 153 -18.81 13.12 -10.96
C TRP A 153 -19.01 12.94 -12.46
N ASP A 154 -20.05 12.20 -12.85
CA ASP A 154 -20.33 11.85 -14.25
C ASP A 154 -20.51 13.07 -15.18
N GLY A 155 -20.81 14.25 -14.64
CA GLY A 155 -21.05 15.48 -15.39
C GLY A 155 -20.00 16.57 -15.21
N GLY A 156 -18.92 16.33 -14.47
CA GLY A 156 -17.90 17.36 -14.23
C GLY A 156 -17.01 17.11 -13.03
N ALA A 157 -16.18 18.09 -12.72
CA ALA A 157 -15.30 18.03 -11.56
C ALA A 157 -14.97 19.43 -11.03
N LEU A 158 -14.99 19.56 -9.71
CA LEU A 158 -14.79 20.81 -8.98
C LEU A 158 -13.65 20.67 -7.98
N THR A 159 -12.83 21.72 -7.88
CA THR A 159 -11.84 21.86 -6.81
C THR A 159 -12.41 22.83 -5.80
N VAL A 160 -12.43 22.42 -4.54
CA VAL A 160 -12.88 23.23 -3.41
C VAL A 160 -11.67 23.53 -2.55
N GLU A 161 -11.41 24.81 -2.30
CA GLU A 161 -10.28 25.27 -1.50
C GLU A 161 -10.44 24.91 -0.01
N ALA A 162 -9.33 24.94 0.72
CA ALA A 162 -9.35 24.65 2.16
C ALA A 162 -10.30 25.61 2.89
N GLY A 163 -11.13 25.08 3.80
CA GLY A 163 -12.14 25.82 4.55
C GLY A 163 -13.44 26.10 3.78
N HIS A 164 -13.54 25.70 2.51
CA HIS A 164 -14.70 26.04 1.68
C HIS A 164 -15.70 24.88 1.59
N VAL A 165 -16.95 25.25 1.30
CA VAL A 165 -18.06 24.33 1.01
C VAL A 165 -18.69 24.73 -0.32
N ASN A 166 -18.89 23.76 -1.20
CA ASN A 166 -19.68 23.90 -2.41
C ASN A 166 -21.04 23.21 -2.25
N TYR A 167 -22.10 23.86 -2.73
CA TYR A 167 -23.42 23.28 -2.87
C TYR A 167 -23.72 23.05 -4.36
N PHE A 168 -24.23 21.89 -4.70
CA PHE A 168 -24.62 21.58 -6.08
C PHE A 168 -26.08 22.00 -6.30
N GLY A 169 -26.35 22.70 -7.40
CA GLY A 169 -27.71 23.14 -7.76
C GLY A 169 -28.69 21.99 -8.04
N ALA A 170 -28.16 20.79 -8.29
CA ALA A 170 -28.91 19.54 -8.34
C ALA A 170 -28.05 18.41 -7.75
N PRO A 171 -28.64 17.34 -7.19
CA PRO A 171 -27.88 16.23 -6.66
C PRO A 171 -27.03 15.54 -7.73
N VAL A 172 -25.78 15.24 -7.39
CA VAL A 172 -24.80 14.63 -8.30
C VAL A 172 -24.36 13.26 -7.80
N THR A 173 -23.84 12.43 -8.71
CA THR A 173 -23.25 11.12 -8.37
C THR A 173 -21.73 11.22 -8.44
N MET A 174 -21.07 11.32 -7.29
CA MET A 174 -19.61 11.36 -7.24
C MET A 174 -19.01 10.02 -7.62
N LYS A 175 -17.89 10.09 -8.34
CA LYS A 175 -17.10 8.95 -8.82
C LYS A 175 -15.69 8.91 -8.25
N LYS A 176 -15.14 10.08 -7.93
CA LYS A 176 -13.79 10.19 -7.35
C LYS A 176 -13.69 11.42 -6.47
N VAL A 177 -12.98 11.27 -5.36
CA VAL A 177 -12.55 12.34 -4.49
C VAL A 177 -11.04 12.27 -4.29
N SER A 178 -10.38 13.41 -4.17
CA SER A 178 -8.93 13.46 -3.93
C SER A 178 -8.51 14.68 -3.15
N ARG A 179 -7.40 14.55 -2.41
CA ARG A 179 -6.88 15.57 -1.51
C ARG A 179 -5.36 15.53 -1.46
#